data_AF-A0A958ZNV1-F1
#
_entry.id   AF-A0A958ZNV1-F1
#
_cell.length_a   1.000
_cell.length_b   1.000
_cell.length_c   1.000
_cell.angle_alpha   90.00
_cell.angle_beta   90.00
_cell.angle_gamma   90.00
#
_symmetry.space_group_name_H-M   'P 1'
#
loop_
_entity.id
_entity.type
_entity.pdbx_description
1 polymer ?
#
loop_
_entity_poly.entity_id
_entity_poly.type
_entity_poly.pdbx_seq_one_letter_code
_entity_poly.pdbx_strand_id
1 'polypeptide(L)' 'IVIMETPYRLKRLLTDIISFFGADQKIVLAYKLTMDEENIFRDTASNILKQVVKENLKGEFVMLLNNRK' A
#
# COMPACT_ATOMS: atom_id res chain seq x y z
N ILE A 1 -10.36 -4.48 5.50
CA ILE A 1 -10.46 -5.01 4.11
C ILE A 1 -9.08 -5.48 3.71
N VAL A 2 -8.95 -6.60 2.99
CA VAL A 2 -7.69 -7.08 2.42
C VAL A 2 -7.79 -7.01 0.91
N ILE A 3 -6.78 -6.44 0.25
CA ILE A 3 -6.70 -6.28 -1.20
C ILE A 3 -5.41 -6.92 -1.70
N MET A 4 -5.53 -7.72 -2.76
CA MET A 4 -4.41 -8.27 -3.52
C MET A 4 -4.51 -7.76 -4.95
N GLU A 5 -3.41 -7.27 -5.50
CA GLU A 5 -3.35 -6.75 -6.87
C GLU A 5 -1.99 -7.07 -7.49
N THR A 6 -1.92 -6.94 -8.81
CA THR A 6 -0.71 -7.03 -9.60
C THR A 6 0.31 -5.93 -9.24
N PRO A 7 1.62 -6.25 -9.29
CA PRO A 7 2.70 -5.36 -8.84
C PRO A 7 2.70 -3.95 -9.43
N TYR A 8 2.32 -3.82 -10.70
CA TYR A 8 2.42 -2.56 -11.44
C TYR A 8 1.31 -1.56 -11.09
N ARG A 9 0.25 -1.99 -10.39
CA ARG A 9 -0.89 -1.13 -10.04
C ARG A 9 -0.81 -0.52 -8.65
N LEU A 10 0.25 -0.80 -7.87
CA LEU A 10 0.41 -0.31 -6.49
C LEU A 10 0.22 1.21 -6.36
N LYS A 11 0.92 2.00 -7.19
CA LYS A 11 0.83 3.47 -7.16
C LYS A 11 -0.59 3.95 -7.46
N ARG A 12 -1.24 3.38 -8.49
CA ARG A 12 -2.60 3.73 -8.87
C ARG A 12 -3.61 3.36 -7.78
N LEU A 13 -3.48 2.16 -7.22
CA LEU A 13 -4.32 1.69 -6.12
C LEU A 13 -4.23 2.62 -4.90
N LEU A 14 -3.03 3.04 -4.50
CA LEU A 14 -2.85 3.99 -3.40
C LEU A 14 -3.47 5.36 -3.70
N THR A 15 -3.33 5.87 -4.93
CA THR A 15 -4.01 7.11 -5.35
C THR A 15 -5.52 6.99 -5.28
N ASP A 16 -6.08 5.87 -5.74
CA ASP A 16 -7.52 5.61 -5.65
C ASP A 16 -7.98 5.53 -4.19
N ILE A 17 -7.22 4.85 -3.32
CA ILE A 17 -7.51 4.77 -1.88
C ILE A 17 -7.53 6.17 -1.24
N ILE A 18 -6.55 7.01 -1.55
CA ILE A 18 -6.50 8.39 -1.04
C ILE A 18 -7.73 9.18 -1.53
N SER A 19 -8.14 8.98 -2.78
CA SER A 19 -9.31 9.65 -3.37
C SER A 19 -10.63 9.26 -2.70
N PHE A 20 -10.83 7.96 -2.42
CA PHE A 20 -12.09 7.45 -1.87
C PHE A 20 -12.16 7.42 -0.34
N PHE A 21 -11.05 7.13 0.35
CA PHE A 21 -10.98 6.96 1.81
C PHE A 21 -10.28 8.12 2.52
N GLY A 22 -9.62 9.01 1.79
CA GLY A 22 -8.87 10.14 2.34
C GLY A 22 -7.39 9.83 2.57
N ALA A 23 -6.58 10.91 2.61
CA ALA A 23 -5.13 10.83 2.73
C ALA A 23 -4.65 10.17 4.04
N ASP A 24 -5.41 10.34 5.12
CA ASP A 24 -5.09 9.83 6.47
C ASP A 24 -5.56 8.40 6.72
N GLN A 25 -6.19 7.76 5.73
CA GLN A 25 -6.63 6.37 5.81
C GLN A 25 -5.46 5.48 6.24
N LYS A 26 -5.59 4.83 7.39
CA LYS A 26 -4.57 3.92 7.92
C LYS A 26 -4.58 2.62 7.13
N ILE A 27 -3.42 2.26 6.61
CA ILE A 27 -3.22 1.06 5.82
C ILE A 27 -1.96 0.32 6.26
N VAL A 28 -1.88 -0.96 5.88
CA VAL A 28 -0.66 -1.76 5.91
C VAL A 28 -0.38 -2.23 4.50
N LEU A 29 0.84 -2.02 4.02
CA LEU A 29 1.36 -2.59 2.78
C LEU A 29 2.39 -3.65 3.15
N ALA A 30 2.03 -4.92 2.98
CA ALA A 30 2.95 -6.03 3.06
C ALA A 30 3.52 -6.29 1.66
N TYR A 31 4.83 -6.16 1.50
CA TYR A 31 5.52 -6.17 0.22
C TYR A 31 6.49 -7.37 0.16
N LYS A 32 6.45 -8.11 -0.95
CA LYS A 32 7.31 -9.28 -1.20
C LYS A 32 7.38 -10.26 -0.01
N LEU A 33 6.22 -10.59 0.55
CA LEU A 33 6.13 -11.55 1.67
C LEU A 33 6.85 -12.87 1.32
N THR A 34 7.59 -13.42 2.28
CA THR A 34 8.40 -14.65 2.18
C THR A 34 9.64 -14.57 1.28
N MET A 35 9.98 -13.39 0.74
CA MET A 35 11.20 -13.16 -0.04
C MET A 35 12.24 -12.39 0.78
N ASP A 36 13.50 -12.38 0.35
CA ASP A 36 14.60 -11.67 1.04
C ASP A 36 14.35 -10.16 1.17
N GLU A 37 13.58 -9.58 0.24
CA GLU A 37 13.19 -8.17 0.23
C GLU A 37 11.83 -7.91 0.94
N GLU A 38 11.38 -8.83 1.79
CA GLU A 38 10.14 -8.67 2.56
C GLU A 38 10.16 -7.35 3.35
N ASN A 39 9.06 -6.59 3.24
CA ASN A 39 8.90 -5.38 4.03
C ASN A 39 7.43 -5.12 4.37
N ILE A 40 7.16 -4.57 5.55
CA ILE A 40 5.82 -4.23 6.02
C ILE A 40 5.78 -2.75 6.38
N PHE A 41 5.10 -1.97 5.55
CA PHE A 41 4.88 -0.55 5.77
C PHE A 41 3.53 -0.34 6.45
N ARG A 42 3.50 0.42 7.55
CA ARG A 42 2.26 0.75 8.27
C ARG A 42 2.19 2.25 8.53
N ASP A 43 1.33 2.93 7.80
CA ASP A 43 1.13 4.38 7.96
C ASP A 43 -0.20 4.82 7.30
N THR A 44 -0.38 6.12 7.09
CA THR A 44 -1.42 6.70 6.24
C THR A 44 -1.16 6.39 4.77
N ALA A 45 -2.22 6.30 3.98
CA ALA A 45 -2.13 6.05 2.54
C ALA A 45 -1.23 7.08 1.81
N SER A 46 -1.28 8.35 2.22
CA SER A 46 -0.42 9.41 1.67
C SER A 46 1.06 9.19 1.94
N ASN A 47 1.43 8.80 3.17
CA ASN A 47 2.84 8.55 3.51
C ASN A 47 3.38 7.32 2.81
N ILE A 48 2.60 6.24 2.74
CA ILE A 48 2.99 5.03 1.99
C ILE A 48 3.15 5.37 0.50
N LEU A 49 2.26 6.15 -0.10
CA LEU A 49 2.40 6.57 -1.51
C LEU A 49 3.71 7.33 -1.75
N LYS A 50 4.08 8.27 -0.87
CA LYS A 50 5.36 9.00 -0.96
C LYS A 50 6.54 8.03 -0.93
N GLN A 51 6.51 7.04 -0.04
CA GLN A 51 7.57 6.04 0.07
C GLN A 51 7.65 5.15 -1.17
N VAL A 52 6.52 4.64 -1.66
CA VAL A 52 6.44 3.83 -2.89
C VAL A 52 6.97 4.58 -4.11
N VAL A 53 6.70 5.88 -4.21
CA VAL A 53 7.22 6.72 -5.30
C VAL A 53 8.72 6.96 -5.14
N LYS A 54 9.18 7.31 -3.93
CA LYS A 54 10.59 7.59 -3.62
C LYS A 54 11.49 6.38 -3.88
N GLU A 55 11.07 5.20 -3.41
CA GLU A 55 11.83 3.94 -3.54
C GLU A 55 11.53 3.21 -4.86
N ASN A 56 10.58 3.71 -5.64
CA ASN A 56 10.11 3.11 -6.89
C ASN A 56 9.76 1.62 -6.74
N LEU A 57 9.04 1.28 -5.67
CA LEU A 57 8.70 -0.10 -5.34
C LEU A 57 7.87 -0.75 -6.46
N LYS A 58 8.29 -1.94 -6.88
CA LYS A 58 7.66 -2.78 -7.92
C LYS A 58 7.79 -4.24 -7.50
N GLY A 59 6.69 -4.82 -7.06
CA GLY A 59 6.68 -6.19 -6.58
C GLY A 59 5.30 -6.60 -6.09
N GLU A 60 5.15 -7.88 -5.77
CA GLU A 60 3.92 -8.41 -5.21
C GLU A 60 3.65 -7.80 -3.84
N PHE A 61 2.37 -7.57 -3.55
CA PHE A 61 1.99 -6.97 -2.29
C PHE A 61 0.59 -7.41 -1.85
N VAL A 62 0.36 -7.33 -0.55
CA VAL A 62 -0.94 -7.43 0.09
C VAL A 62 -1.21 -6.14 0.84
N MET A 63 -2.38 -5.55 0.64
CA MET A 63 -2.76 -4.31 1.30
C MET A 63 -3.92 -4.54 2.26
N LEU A 64 -3.76 -4.08 3.50
CA LEU A 64 -4.80 -4.10 4.51
C LEU A 64 -5.29 -2.67 4.76
N LEU A 65 -6.59 -2.45 4.62
CA LEU A 65 -7.23 -1.18 4.90
C LEU A 65 -8.01 -1.28 6.21
N ASN A 66 -7.75 -0.33 7.12
CA ASN A 66 -8.54 -0.17 8.32
C ASN A 66 -9.90 0.46 7.98
N ASN A 67 -10.89 -0.39 7.71
CA ASN A 67 -12.25 0.02 7.35
C ASN A 67 -13.26 -0.22 8.48
N ARG A 68 -12.82 -0.15 9.75
CA ARG A 68 -13.76 -0.16 10.87
C ARG A 68 -14.14 1.29 11.17
N LYS A 69 -15.38 1.64 10.85
CA LYS A 69 -16.08 2.76 11.48
C LYS A 69 -16.58 2.32 12.85
#